data_AF-A0A356E050-F1
#
_entry.id   AF-A0A356E050-F1
#
_cell.length_a   1.000
_cell.length_b   1.000
_cell.length_c   1.000
_cell.angle_alpha   90.00
_cell.angle_beta   90.00
_cell.angle_gamma   90.00
#
_symmetry.space_group_name_H-M   'P 1'
#
loop_
_entity.id
_entity.type
_entity.pdbx_description
1 polymer ?
#
loop_
_entity_poly.entity_id
_entity_poly.type
_entity_poly.pdbx_seq_one_letter_code
_entity_poly.pdbx_strand_id
1 'polypeptide(L)'
;FPHHQVGGLKSLGFAAIEEMERNNILVDVSHLNDEGFFDAASIARKPLIASHSNCRTVTNHSRNLSDHMIRVIADKGGVVGLNFCPSFLSENWNTSTVEAMVRHAAHLKQVGGSAVLALGTDYDGITGDIEIPHYDGLILLWQALEKSGFTDSDLEGMWYSNALRVLS
;
A
#
# COMPACT_ATOMS: atom_id res chain seq x y z
N PHE A 1 1.69 17.18 -4.00
CA PHE A 1 2.26 16.14 -3.12
C PHE A 1 3.63 15.71 -3.63
N PRO A 2 4.53 15.19 -2.76
CA PRO A 2 5.95 15.02 -3.07
C PRO A 2 6.27 14.00 -4.17
N HIS A 3 5.38 13.05 -4.48
CA HIS A 3 5.54 12.07 -5.56
C HIS A 3 5.70 12.64 -6.99
N HIS A 4 5.57 13.96 -7.19
CA HIS A 4 5.92 14.64 -8.45
C HIS A 4 7.24 15.43 -8.39
N GLN A 5 7.91 15.45 -7.23
CA GLN A 5 9.15 16.18 -7.04
C GLN A 5 10.36 15.31 -7.41
N VAL A 6 11.43 15.97 -7.86
CA VAL A 6 12.74 15.37 -8.10
C VAL A 6 13.61 15.58 -6.86
N GLY A 7 14.45 14.60 -6.53
CA GLY A 7 15.28 14.62 -5.33
C GLY A 7 14.67 13.80 -4.18
N GLY A 8 15.53 13.10 -3.45
CA GLY A 8 15.14 12.30 -2.28
C GLY A 8 15.05 13.08 -0.98
N LEU A 9 15.34 12.39 0.13
CA LEU A 9 15.29 12.97 1.46
C LEU A 9 16.40 14.02 1.64
N LYS A 10 16.07 15.07 2.38
CA LYS A 10 17.07 16.02 2.89
C LYS A 10 17.67 15.47 4.19
N SER A 11 18.78 16.05 4.67
CA SER A 11 19.43 15.64 5.92
C SER A 11 18.45 15.54 7.11
N LEU A 12 17.47 16.45 7.19
CA LEU A 12 16.42 16.39 8.21
C LEU A 12 15.50 15.16 8.07
N GLY A 13 15.20 14.73 6.84
CA GLY A 13 14.39 13.54 6.57
C GLY A 13 15.09 12.25 7.01
N PHE A 14 16.39 12.12 6.74
CA PHE A 14 17.19 11.01 7.25
C PHE A 14 17.20 10.99 8.79
N ALA A 15 17.46 12.14 9.42
CA ALA A 15 17.44 12.25 10.89
C ALA A 15 16.05 11.95 11.49
N ALA A 16 14.97 12.33 10.80
CA ALA A 16 13.61 12.04 11.24
C ALA A 16 13.33 10.53 11.24
N ILE A 17 13.73 9.79 10.21
CA ILE A 17 13.57 8.34 10.15
C ILE A 17 14.34 7.65 11.28
N GLU A 18 15.58 8.06 11.53
CA GLU A 18 16.35 7.50 12.64
C GLU A 18 15.66 7.72 14.00
N GLU A 19 15.09 8.90 14.22
CA GLU A 19 14.38 9.23 15.45
C GLU A 19 13.03 8.50 15.55
N MET A 20 12.30 8.35 14.45
CA MET A 20 11.08 7.53 14.39
C MET A 20 11.39 6.10 14.84
N GLU A 21 12.44 5.48 14.29
CA GLU A 21 12.82 4.14 14.69
C GLU A 21 13.25 4.03 16.15
N ARG A 22 14.01 5.01 16.66
CA ARG A 22 14.41 5.07 18.09
C ARG A 22 13.20 5.09 19.02
N ASN A 23 12.09 5.70 18.58
CA ASN A 23 10.85 5.82 19.34
C ASN A 23 9.77 4.79 18.97
N ASN A 24 10.11 3.75 18.20
CA ASN A 24 9.15 2.73 17.72
C ASN A 24 7.98 3.30 16.91
N ILE A 25 8.21 4.39 16.18
CA ILE A 25 7.26 4.95 15.22
C ILE A 25 7.53 4.31 13.86
N LEU A 26 6.49 3.76 13.24
CA LEU A 26 6.59 3.17 11.90
C LEU A 26 6.79 4.25 10.83
N VAL A 27 7.62 3.93 9.84
CA VAL A 27 7.84 4.79 8.67
C VAL A 27 6.84 4.41 7.59
N ASP A 28 5.95 5.35 7.29
CA ASP A 28 5.00 5.25 6.19
C ASP A 28 5.54 5.94 4.93
N VAL A 29 5.66 5.17 3.85
CA VAL A 29 6.21 5.63 2.57
C VAL A 29 5.13 6.02 1.56
N SER A 30 3.84 5.93 1.93
CA SER A 30 2.77 6.54 1.13
C SER A 30 3.07 8.02 0.87
N HIS A 31 2.79 8.49 -0.35
CA HIS A 31 3.06 9.82 -0.88
C HIS A 31 4.51 10.22 -1.19
N LEU A 32 5.52 9.49 -0.69
CA LEU A 32 6.91 9.74 -1.09
C LEU A 32 7.08 9.56 -2.60
N ASN A 33 8.03 10.29 -3.18
CA ASN A 33 8.51 10.00 -4.53
C ASN A 33 9.45 8.79 -4.52
N ASP A 34 9.83 8.34 -5.71
CA ASP A 34 10.66 7.15 -5.87
C ASP A 34 12.03 7.30 -5.18
N GLU A 35 12.70 8.46 -5.34
CA GLU A 35 13.98 8.73 -4.68
C GLU A 35 13.87 8.72 -3.15
N GLY A 36 12.86 9.40 -2.59
CA GLY A 36 12.62 9.45 -1.16
C GLY A 36 12.23 8.09 -0.57
N PHE A 37 11.49 7.27 -1.33
CA PHE A 37 11.23 5.88 -0.96
C PHE A 37 12.55 5.09 -0.82
N PHE A 38 13.43 5.17 -1.81
CA PHE A 38 14.69 4.40 -1.78
C PHE A 38 15.66 4.93 -0.72
N ASP A 39 15.70 6.24 -0.48
CA ASP A 39 16.43 6.83 0.63
C ASP A 39 15.92 6.30 1.98
N ALA A 40 14.61 6.34 2.21
CA ALA A 40 14.00 5.79 3.42
C ALA A 40 14.32 4.29 3.58
N ALA A 41 14.19 3.51 2.51
CA ALA A 41 14.48 2.08 2.53
C ALA A 41 15.96 1.75 2.75
N SER A 42 16.88 2.63 2.33
CA SER A 42 18.32 2.42 2.51
C SER A 42 18.75 2.48 3.98
N ILE A 43 18.05 3.28 4.81
CA ILE A 43 18.39 3.46 6.22
C ILE A 43 17.42 2.76 7.19
N ALA A 44 16.22 2.42 6.74
CA ALA A 44 15.23 1.74 7.59
C ALA A 44 15.73 0.36 8.03
N ARG A 45 15.81 0.15 9.34
CA ARG A 45 16.13 -1.10 10.02
C ARG A 45 14.87 -1.83 10.47
N LYS A 46 13.74 -1.13 10.60
CA LYS A 46 12.42 -1.68 10.91
C LYS A 46 11.58 -1.87 9.64
N PRO A 47 10.48 -2.65 9.69
CA PRO A 47 9.57 -2.76 8.56
C PRO A 47 9.06 -1.39 8.09
N LEU A 48 9.02 -1.21 6.77
CA LEU A 48 8.35 -0.08 6.14
C LEU A 48 6.88 -0.42 5.89
N ILE A 49 6.00 0.57 6.00
CA ILE A 49 4.61 0.42 5.54
C ILE A 49 4.35 1.38 4.39
N ALA A 50 3.54 0.96 3.43
CA ALA A 50 2.82 1.90 2.57
C ALA A 50 1.35 1.80 2.98
N SER A 51 0.89 2.70 3.85
CA SER A 51 -0.45 2.66 4.46
C SER A 51 -1.61 2.62 3.45
N HIS A 52 -1.47 3.26 2.28
CA HIS A 52 -2.50 3.34 1.24
C HIS A 52 -1.87 3.60 -0.14
N SER A 53 -1.44 2.54 -0.82
CA SER A 53 -0.84 2.61 -2.17
C SER A 53 -1.16 1.37 -3.01
N ASN A 54 -1.18 1.51 -4.34
CA ASN A 54 -1.48 0.41 -5.27
C ASN A 54 -0.28 0.07 -6.18
N CYS A 55 -0.51 -0.63 -7.29
CA CYS A 55 0.53 -1.21 -8.16
C CYS A 55 0.68 -0.45 -9.47
N ARG A 56 1.88 0.05 -9.77
CA ARG A 56 2.14 0.85 -10.98
C ARG A 56 2.02 0.03 -12.26
N THR A 57 2.36 -1.25 -12.19
CA THR A 57 2.21 -2.22 -13.29
C THR A 57 0.74 -2.47 -13.67
N VAL A 58 -0.18 -2.33 -12.72
CA VAL A 58 -1.62 -2.52 -12.95
C VAL A 58 -2.28 -1.22 -13.39
N THR A 59 -1.93 -0.09 -12.76
CA THR A 59 -2.38 1.25 -13.11
C THR A 59 -1.21 2.21 -12.97
N ASN A 60 -0.77 2.78 -14.10
CA ASN A 60 0.41 3.64 -14.13
C ASN A 60 0.12 5.03 -13.56
N HIS A 61 0.19 5.15 -12.24
CA HIS A 61 -0.01 6.39 -11.51
C HIS A 61 1.18 6.65 -10.57
N SER A 62 1.59 7.91 -10.39
CA SER A 62 2.74 8.29 -9.55
C SER A 62 2.56 7.93 -8.07
N ARG A 63 1.32 7.79 -7.60
CA ARG A 63 1.01 7.30 -6.25
C ARG A 63 1.20 5.80 -6.07
N ASN A 64 1.28 5.04 -7.15
CA ASN A 64 1.42 3.60 -7.11
C ASN A 64 2.88 3.18 -7.06
N LEU A 65 3.13 2.07 -6.36
CA LEU A 65 4.45 1.49 -6.16
C LEU A 65 4.88 0.71 -7.39
N SER A 66 6.16 0.82 -7.75
CA SER A 66 6.76 -0.11 -8.71
C SER A 66 6.91 -1.51 -8.10
N ASP A 67 7.04 -2.54 -8.93
CA ASP A 67 7.31 -3.90 -8.44
C ASP A 67 8.59 -3.99 -7.61
N HIS A 68 9.59 -3.16 -7.90
CA HIS A 68 10.82 -3.10 -7.11
C HIS A 68 10.54 -2.57 -5.69
N MET A 69 9.73 -1.52 -5.56
CA MET A 69 9.33 -1.00 -4.26
C MET A 69 8.52 -2.00 -3.45
N ILE A 70 7.59 -2.72 -4.10
CA ILE A 70 6.78 -3.75 -3.43
C ILE A 70 7.69 -4.85 -2.87
N ARG A 71 8.71 -5.31 -3.63
CA ARG A 71 9.69 -6.29 -3.15
C ARG A 71 10.52 -5.73 -1.98
N VAL A 72 10.98 -4.49 -2.05
CA VAL A 72 11.73 -3.86 -0.94
C VAL A 72 10.90 -3.79 0.35
N ILE A 73 9.60 -3.47 0.25
CA ILE A 73 8.69 -3.49 1.41
C ILE A 73 8.58 -4.93 1.94
N ALA A 74 8.33 -5.91 1.06
CA ALA A 74 8.18 -7.31 1.45
C ALA A 74 9.44 -7.89 2.11
N ASP A 75 10.63 -7.63 1.55
CA ASP A 75 11.92 -8.11 2.06
C ASP A 75 12.24 -7.54 3.45
N LYS A 76 11.73 -6.34 3.77
CA LYS A 76 11.81 -5.74 5.11
C LYS A 76 10.72 -6.22 6.07
N GLY A 77 9.86 -7.15 5.66
CA GLY A 77 8.72 -7.60 6.43
C GLY A 77 7.63 -6.54 6.57
N GLY A 78 7.53 -5.61 5.63
CA GLY A 78 6.52 -4.54 5.61
C GLY A 78 5.14 -4.99 5.15
N VAL A 79 4.25 -4.02 4.95
CA VAL A 79 2.92 -4.20 4.34
C VAL A 79 2.57 -3.04 3.41
N VAL A 80 1.68 -3.31 2.45
CA VAL A 80 1.07 -2.34 1.54
C VAL A 80 -0.44 -2.40 1.71
N GLY A 81 -1.02 -1.31 2.19
CA GLY A 81 -2.46 -1.12 2.28
C GLY A 81 -3.07 -0.81 0.92
N LEU A 82 -3.97 -1.67 0.46
CA LEU A 82 -4.71 -1.48 -0.79
C LEU A 82 -5.61 -0.23 -0.70
N ASN A 83 -5.39 0.73 -1.59
CA ASN A 83 -6.08 2.04 -1.65
C ASN A 83 -7.27 2.02 -2.62
N PHE A 84 -8.39 2.63 -2.22
CA PHE A 84 -9.63 2.63 -2.99
C PHE A 84 -9.80 3.87 -3.89
N CYS A 85 -8.80 4.75 -3.98
CA CYS A 85 -8.82 5.93 -4.82
C CYS A 85 -9.01 5.54 -6.31
N PRO A 86 -10.06 6.04 -6.99
CA PRO A 86 -10.35 5.68 -8.38
C PRO A 86 -9.16 5.83 -9.34
N SER A 87 -8.47 6.97 -9.29
CA SER A 87 -7.32 7.28 -10.13
C SER A 87 -6.09 6.37 -9.89
N PHE A 88 -6.05 5.66 -8.76
CA PHE A 88 -4.97 4.73 -8.43
C PHE A 88 -5.32 3.29 -8.82
N LEU A 89 -6.61 3.01 -9.04
CA LEU A 89 -7.16 1.68 -9.33
C LEU A 89 -7.30 1.40 -10.83
N SER A 90 -7.58 2.42 -11.64
CA SER A 90 -7.77 2.25 -13.08
C SER A 90 -7.55 3.56 -13.87
N GLU A 91 -7.59 3.46 -15.19
CA GLU A 91 -7.61 4.62 -16.08
C GLU A 91 -8.96 5.38 -16.06
N ASN A 92 -10.02 4.77 -15.51
CA ASN A 92 -11.25 5.49 -15.19
C ASN A 92 -11.08 6.20 -13.84
N TRP A 93 -10.58 7.43 -13.89
CA TRP A 93 -10.17 8.19 -12.70
C TRP A 93 -11.32 8.66 -11.80
N ASN A 94 -12.57 8.39 -12.15
CA ASN A 94 -13.72 8.72 -11.31
C ASN A 94 -14.39 7.51 -10.67
N THR A 95 -14.11 6.29 -11.11
CA THR A 95 -14.81 5.09 -10.60
C THR A 95 -13.85 4.13 -9.90
N SER A 96 -14.17 3.80 -8.65
CA SER A 96 -13.48 2.77 -7.88
C SER A 96 -14.33 1.50 -7.85
N THR A 97 -13.80 0.40 -8.37
CA THR A 97 -14.50 -0.89 -8.42
C THR A 97 -13.77 -1.97 -7.64
N VAL A 98 -14.54 -2.91 -7.09
CA VAL A 98 -14.04 -4.13 -6.44
C VAL A 98 -13.20 -4.96 -7.41
N GLU A 99 -13.58 -5.01 -8.69
CA GLU A 99 -12.78 -5.68 -9.71
C GLU A 99 -11.37 -5.07 -9.83
N ALA A 100 -11.26 -3.74 -9.85
CA ALA A 100 -9.96 -3.07 -9.89
C ALA A 100 -9.15 -3.30 -8.60
N MET A 101 -9.81 -3.27 -7.44
CA MET A 101 -9.21 -3.61 -6.14
C MET A 101 -8.61 -5.01 -6.15
N VAL A 102 -9.34 -6.01 -6.66
CA VAL A 102 -8.88 -7.40 -6.78
C VAL A 102 -7.67 -7.51 -7.71
N ARG A 103 -7.65 -6.82 -8.86
CA ARG A 103 -6.48 -6.81 -9.76
C ARG A 103 -5.21 -6.31 -9.04
N HIS A 104 -5.34 -5.25 -8.26
CA HIS A 104 -4.23 -4.71 -7.48
C HIS A 104 -3.78 -5.64 -6.35
N ALA A 105 -4.72 -6.21 -5.57
CA ALA A 105 -4.41 -7.17 -4.52
C ALA A 105 -3.70 -8.42 -5.09
N ALA A 106 -4.18 -8.95 -6.22
CA ALA A 106 -3.56 -10.10 -6.89
C ALA A 106 -2.12 -9.80 -7.31
N HIS A 107 -1.86 -8.62 -7.86
CA HIS A 107 -0.52 -8.19 -8.24
C HIS A 107 0.40 -7.96 -7.04
N LEU A 108 -0.10 -7.36 -5.95
CA LEU A 108 0.66 -7.24 -4.69
C LEU A 108 1.10 -8.62 -4.18
N LYS A 109 0.15 -9.57 -4.13
CA LYS A 109 0.44 -10.96 -3.74
C LYS A 109 1.46 -11.61 -4.66
N GLN A 110 1.34 -11.41 -5.97
CA GLN A 110 2.27 -11.97 -6.95
C GLN A 110 3.69 -11.44 -6.78
N VAL A 111 3.86 -10.15 -6.47
CA VAL A 111 5.18 -9.51 -6.40
C VAL A 111 5.84 -9.63 -5.02
N GLY A 112 5.08 -9.37 -3.95
CA GLY A 112 5.60 -9.31 -2.58
C GLY A 112 5.17 -10.47 -1.68
N GLY A 113 4.37 -11.42 -2.20
CA GLY A 113 3.80 -12.51 -1.42
C GLY A 113 2.63 -12.07 -0.54
N SER A 114 1.92 -13.03 0.04
CA SER A 114 0.71 -12.77 0.82
C SER A 114 0.93 -11.95 2.08
N ALA A 115 2.13 -12.01 2.67
CA ALA A 115 2.47 -11.32 3.90
C ALA A 115 2.54 -9.79 3.76
N VAL A 116 2.63 -9.27 2.53
CA VAL A 116 2.67 -7.83 2.26
C VAL A 116 1.27 -7.21 2.19
N LEU A 117 0.21 -8.00 2.06
CA LEU A 117 -1.15 -7.48 1.86
C LEU A 117 -1.69 -6.84 3.14
N ALA A 118 -2.31 -5.67 3.01
CA ALA A 118 -3.11 -5.02 4.04
C ALA A 118 -4.27 -4.21 3.41
N LEU A 119 -5.22 -3.77 4.23
CA LEU A 119 -6.24 -2.79 3.83
C LEU A 119 -5.77 -1.36 4.14
N GLY A 120 -5.93 -0.46 3.17
CA GLY A 120 -5.52 0.94 3.25
C GLY A 120 -6.51 1.84 2.51
N THR A 121 -7.79 1.78 2.89
CA THR A 121 -8.92 2.22 2.06
C THR A 121 -8.87 3.68 1.63
N ASP A 122 -8.26 4.55 2.44
CA ASP A 122 -8.27 6.00 2.27
C ASP A 122 -9.71 6.58 2.38
N TYR A 123 -10.55 5.96 3.21
CA TYR A 123 -11.89 6.47 3.55
C TYR A 123 -11.81 7.92 4.03
N ASP A 124 -12.80 8.72 3.63
CA ASP A 124 -12.88 10.18 3.83
C ASP A 124 -11.73 11.00 3.19
N GLY A 125 -10.76 10.34 2.53
CA GLY A 125 -9.62 10.97 1.83
C GLY A 125 -9.72 10.94 0.30
N ILE A 126 -10.66 10.20 -0.26
CA ILE A 126 -10.86 10.01 -1.71
C ILE A 126 -12.22 10.53 -2.19
N THR A 127 -12.33 10.77 -3.49
CA THR A 127 -13.58 11.25 -4.14
C THR A 127 -13.86 10.45 -5.41
N GLY A 128 -15.11 10.47 -5.86
CA GLY A 128 -15.57 9.76 -7.06
C GLY A 128 -16.73 8.81 -6.77
N ASP A 129 -17.05 7.98 -7.75
CA ASP A 129 -18.02 6.89 -7.65
C ASP A 129 -17.35 5.68 -7.00
N ILE A 130 -17.48 5.54 -5.68
CA ILE A 130 -16.82 4.49 -4.90
C ILE A 130 -17.79 3.33 -4.66
N GLU A 131 -17.48 2.15 -5.19
CA GLU A 131 -18.32 0.95 -5.02
C GLU A 131 -18.42 0.48 -3.56
N ILE A 132 -17.36 0.65 -2.78
CA ILE A 132 -17.34 0.41 -1.33
C ILE A 132 -17.09 1.76 -0.63
N PRO A 133 -18.13 2.59 -0.43
CA PRO A 133 -17.96 3.91 0.19
C PRO A 133 -17.79 3.84 1.71
N HIS A 134 -18.18 2.72 2.33
CA HIS A 134 -18.24 2.54 3.78
C HIS A 134 -17.78 1.14 4.18
N TYR A 135 -17.42 0.98 5.45
CA TYR A 135 -16.83 -0.26 5.98
C TYR A 135 -17.75 -1.48 5.89
N ASP A 136 -19.07 -1.30 5.89
CA ASP A 136 -20.05 -2.37 5.75
C ASP A 136 -20.03 -3.03 4.36
N GLY A 137 -19.54 -2.33 3.34
CA GLY A 137 -19.35 -2.87 2.00
C GLY A 137 -18.08 -3.72 1.82
N LEU A 138 -17.17 -3.78 2.80
CA LEU A 138 -15.91 -4.56 2.69
C LEU A 138 -16.14 -6.05 2.44
N ILE A 139 -17.32 -6.58 2.78
CA ILE A 139 -17.72 -7.95 2.47
C ILE A 139 -17.74 -8.22 0.96
N LEU A 140 -18.02 -7.22 0.12
CA LEU A 140 -18.00 -7.35 -1.34
C LEU A 140 -16.59 -7.63 -1.84
N LEU A 141 -15.59 -6.94 -1.27
CA LEU A 141 -14.19 -7.17 -1.59
C LEU A 141 -13.72 -8.55 -1.11
N TRP A 142 -14.10 -8.95 0.11
CA TRP A 142 -13.80 -10.28 0.63
C TRP A 142 -14.28 -11.38 -0.32
N GLN A 143 -15.56 -11.35 -0.69
CA GLN A 143 -16.18 -12.34 -1.59
C GLN A 143 -15.53 -12.35 -2.98
N ALA A 144 -15.16 -11.17 -3.50
CA ALA A 144 -14.51 -11.08 -4.79
C ALA A 144 -13.08 -11.64 -4.77
N LEU A 145 -12.34 -11.44 -3.68
CA LEU A 145 -11.00 -12.02 -3.49
C LEU A 145 -11.08 -13.55 -3.34
N GLU A 146 -12.01 -14.07 -2.54
CA GLU A 146 -12.29 -15.52 -2.43
C GLU A 146 -12.56 -16.15 -3.80
N LYS A 147 -13.48 -15.55 -4.56
CA LYS A 147 -13.82 -16.00 -5.92
C LYS A 147 -12.62 -15.95 -6.87
N SER A 148 -11.65 -15.09 -6.59
CA SER A 148 -10.42 -14.93 -7.37
C SER A 148 -9.26 -15.82 -6.90
N GLY A 149 -9.52 -16.73 -5.96
CA GLY A 149 -8.54 -17.74 -5.52
C GLY A 149 -7.64 -17.30 -4.37
N PHE A 150 -8.01 -16.25 -3.62
CA PHE A 150 -7.36 -15.96 -2.34
C PHE A 150 -7.78 -17.01 -1.31
N THR A 151 -6.79 -17.52 -0.58
CA THR A 151 -7.00 -18.48 0.50
C THR A 151 -7.44 -17.77 1.78
N ASP A 152 -8.03 -18.50 2.71
CA ASP A 152 -8.39 -17.96 4.03
C ASP A 152 -7.21 -17.26 4.72
N SER A 153 -6.01 -17.82 4.61
CA SER A 153 -4.80 -17.20 5.16
C SER A 153 -4.40 -15.89 4.47
N ASP A 154 -4.67 -15.75 3.16
CA ASP A 154 -4.41 -14.49 2.46
C ASP A 154 -5.38 -13.41 2.92
N LEU A 155 -6.66 -13.78 3.07
CA LEU A 155 -7.73 -12.88 3.47
C LEU A 155 -7.57 -12.44 4.92
N GLU A 156 -7.28 -13.37 5.82
CA GLU A 156 -6.96 -13.08 7.23
C GLU A 156 -5.74 -12.17 7.35
N GLY A 157 -4.69 -12.48 6.58
CA GLY A 157 -3.49 -11.66 6.42
C GLY A 157 -3.81 -10.22 6.05
N MET A 158 -4.52 -10.07 4.93
CA MET A 158 -4.90 -8.77 4.37
C MET A 158 -5.83 -7.98 5.30
N TRP A 159 -6.75 -8.64 6.01
CA TRP A 159 -7.71 -7.96 6.88
C TRP A 159 -7.07 -7.44 8.17
N TYR A 160 -6.17 -8.20 8.79
CA TYR A 160 -5.57 -7.75 10.05
C TYR A 160 -4.22 -8.36 10.41
N SER A 161 -3.97 -9.65 10.15
CA SER A 161 -2.85 -10.32 10.82
C SER A 161 -1.48 -9.86 10.29
N ASN A 162 -1.39 -9.46 9.02
CA ASN A 162 -0.17 -8.85 8.46
C ASN A 162 0.11 -7.47 9.06
N ALA A 163 -0.91 -6.64 9.26
CA ALA A 163 -0.75 -5.34 9.90
C ALA A 163 -0.36 -5.50 11.37
N LEU A 164 -0.99 -6.43 12.09
CA LEU A 164 -0.68 -6.72 13.48
C LEU A 164 0.76 -7.18 13.66
N ARG A 165 1.27 -8.03 12.76
CA ARG A 165 2.67 -8.47 12.71
C ARG A 165 3.68 -7.32 12.59
N VAL A 166 3.31 -6.21 11.93
CA VAL A 166 4.16 -5.02 11.79
C VAL A 166 4.06 -4.10 13.01
N LEU A 167 2.93 -4.13 13.71
CA LEU A 167 2.67 -3.31 14.90
C LEU A 167 3.17 -3.94 16.21
N SER A 168 3.41 -5.25 16.22
CA SER A 168 3.91 -6.02 17.37
C SER A 168 5.43 -5.98 17.49
#